data_AF-A0A1V6JEI2-F1
#
_entry.id   AF-A0A1V6JEI2-F1
#
_cell.length_a   1.000
_cell.length_b   1.000
_cell.length_c   1.000
_cell.angle_alpha   90.00
_cell.angle_beta   90.00
_cell.angle_gamma   90.00
#
_symmetry.space_group_name_H-M   'P 1'
#
loop_
_entity.id
_entity.type
_entity.pdbx_description
1 polymer ?
#
loop_
_entity_poly.entity_id
_entity_poly.type
_entity_poly.pdbx_seq_one_letter_code
_entity_poly.pdbx_strand_id
1 'polypeptide(L)'
;MSNTHQFIDKLFSSLMFVLLLAACSSTQQTATQRSQINYSPGVESSPKGVLSESEKQVLDDFIARKIELIRKQQALVPGADTGNEDDSKQLAELQRQMQQLDNEINAYLIRGERRDYYYDALQKAMKDFR
;
A
#
# COMPACT_ATOMS: atom_id res chain seq x y z
N MET A 1 22.30 -57.08 23.28
CA MET A 1 23.01 -55.94 22.67
C MET A 1 21.96 -54.98 22.15
N SER A 2 21.80 -53.84 22.84
CA SER A 2 20.61 -53.00 22.80
C SER A 2 20.85 -51.75 21.95
N ASN A 3 20.03 -51.55 20.91
CA ASN A 3 20.04 -50.43 19.97
C ASN A 3 19.41 -49.14 20.54
N THR A 4 19.51 -48.92 21.85
CA THR A 4 18.92 -47.75 22.54
C THR A 4 19.90 -46.62 22.82
N HIS A 5 21.18 -46.77 22.48
CA HIS A 5 22.19 -45.73 22.74
C HIS A 5 22.43 -44.74 21.58
N GLN A 6 21.93 -45.00 20.37
CA GLN A 6 22.21 -44.11 19.22
C GLN A 6 21.15 -43.03 18.96
N PHE A 7 20.02 -43.03 19.67
CA PHE A 7 18.96 -42.05 19.42
C PHE A 7 19.09 -40.77 20.26
N ILE A 8 19.86 -40.80 21.35
CA ILE A 8 19.96 -39.67 22.30
C ILE A 8 21.02 -38.65 21.85
N ASP A 9 22.08 -39.08 21.15
CA ASP A 9 23.17 -38.19 20.71
C ASP A 9 22.78 -37.22 19.59
N LYS A 10 21.72 -37.49 18.82
CA LYS A 10 21.28 -36.58 17.74
C LYS A 10 20.33 -35.47 18.21
N LEU A 11 19.71 -35.61 19.38
CA LEU A 11 18.80 -34.61 19.93
C LEU A 11 19.53 -33.49 20.69
N PHE A 12 20.74 -33.74 21.20
CA PHE A 12 21.51 -32.74 21.94
C PHE A 12 22.39 -31.83 21.07
N SER A 13 22.64 -32.18 19.80
CA SER A 13 23.49 -31.36 18.92
C SER A 13 22.73 -30.18 18.27
N SER A 14 21.40 -30.24 18.18
CA SER A 14 20.59 -29.18 17.54
C SER A 14 20.08 -28.11 18.52
N LEU A 15 20.28 -28.26 19.84
CA LEU A 15 19.78 -27.32 20.85
C LEU A 15 20.82 -26.28 21.33
N MET A 16 22.04 -26.31 20.78
CA MET A 16 23.14 -25.38 21.09
C MET A 16 23.37 -24.33 19.99
N PHE A 17 22.36 -24.04 19.15
CA PHE A 17 22.44 -22.98 18.14
C PHE A 17 21.52 -21.78 18.42
N VAL A 18 20.84 -21.73 19.58
CA VAL A 18 19.84 -20.69 19.90
C VAL A 18 20.31 -19.70 20.99
N LEU A 19 21.57 -19.76 21.46
CA LEU A 19 22.00 -19.00 22.64
C LEU A 19 23.23 -18.09 22.51
N LEU A 20 23.74 -17.80 21.30
CA LEU A 20 24.92 -16.95 21.14
C LEU A 20 24.77 -16.00 19.95
N LEU A 21 24.18 -14.82 20.18
CA LEU A 21 24.54 -13.54 19.50
C LEU A 21 23.76 -12.34 20.07
N ALA A 22 23.57 -12.31 21.39
CA ALA A 22 23.35 -11.03 22.08
C ALA A 22 24.71 -10.37 22.36
N ALA A 23 24.80 -9.09 21.97
CA ALA A 23 25.81 -8.09 22.33
C ALA A 23 27.16 -8.09 21.58
N CYS A 24 27.21 -7.32 20.48
CA CYS A 24 28.35 -6.44 20.19
C CYS A 24 27.85 -5.00 20.09
N SER A 25 27.86 -4.30 21.24
CA SER A 25 27.95 -2.85 21.26
C SER A 25 29.39 -2.46 20.92
N SER A 26 29.59 -1.73 19.82
CA SER A 26 30.66 -0.75 19.75
C SER A 26 30.23 0.42 18.87
N THR A 27 30.34 1.59 19.48
CA THR A 27 29.98 2.90 18.96
C THR A 27 30.93 3.28 17.81
N GLN A 28 30.38 3.65 16.66
CA GLN A 28 31.08 4.55 15.74
C GLN A 28 30.13 5.67 15.31
N GLN A 29 30.21 6.76 16.08
CA GLN A 29 29.89 8.11 15.64
C GLN A 29 30.66 8.39 14.35
N THR A 30 29.98 8.68 13.25
CA THR A 30 30.19 9.85 12.39
C THR A 30 29.13 9.83 11.28
N ALA A 31 28.13 10.68 11.41
CA ALA A 31 27.41 11.27 10.28
C ALA A 31 26.76 12.57 10.76
N THR A 32 27.62 13.58 10.95
CA THR A 32 27.18 14.97 11.05
C THR A 32 26.70 15.40 9.67
N GLN A 33 25.42 15.19 9.39
CA GLN A 33 24.63 16.13 8.59
C GLN A 33 23.15 15.80 8.82
N ARG A 34 22.65 16.26 9.96
CA ARG A 34 21.22 16.49 10.13
C ARG A 34 20.88 17.58 9.12
N SER A 35 20.55 17.19 7.88
CA SER A 35 19.87 18.08 6.96
C SER A 35 18.62 18.51 7.69
N GLN A 36 18.66 19.74 8.21
CA GLN A 36 17.52 20.37 8.82
C GLN A 36 16.54 20.54 7.66
N ILE A 37 15.62 19.59 7.52
CA ILE A 37 14.43 19.80 6.73
C ILE A 37 13.72 20.94 7.44
N ASN A 38 13.99 22.17 6.97
CA ASN A 38 13.17 23.33 7.26
C ASN A 38 11.79 22.99 6.70
N TYR A 39 10.94 22.41 7.55
CA TYR A 39 9.51 22.50 7.34
C TYR A 39 9.20 23.98 7.44
N SER A 40 9.15 24.67 6.30
CA SER A 40 8.30 25.86 6.22
C SER A 40 6.93 25.38 6.65
N PRO A 41 6.35 25.89 7.76
CA PRO A 41 4.95 25.64 8.04
C PRO A 41 4.22 26.24 6.84
N GLY A 42 3.67 25.35 6.00
CA GLY A 42 2.84 25.71 4.88
C GLY A 42 1.78 26.68 5.39
N VAL A 43 1.71 27.82 4.70
CA VAL A 43 0.82 28.93 4.98
C VAL A 43 -0.62 28.40 5.11
N GLU A 44 -1.27 28.87 6.18
CA GLU A 44 -2.71 28.87 6.44
C GLU A 44 -3.38 27.55 6.84
N SER A 45 -3.60 27.47 8.16
CA SER A 45 -4.55 26.59 8.83
C SER A 45 -5.96 26.80 8.28
N SER A 46 -6.35 25.97 7.31
CA SER A 46 -7.76 25.63 7.16
C SER A 46 -8.27 25.07 8.50
N PRO A 47 -9.51 25.34 8.93
CA PRO A 47 -10.03 24.83 10.19
C PRO A 47 -9.88 23.30 10.19
N LYS A 48 -9.23 22.76 11.23
CA LYS A 48 -9.18 21.30 11.44
C LYS A 48 -10.63 20.78 11.45
N GLY A 49 -10.93 19.80 10.61
CA GLY A 49 -12.19 19.05 10.67
C GLY A 49 -13.18 19.20 9.52
N VAL A 50 -12.98 20.09 8.53
CA VAL A 50 -13.88 20.17 7.36
C VAL A 50 -13.09 20.35 6.06
N LEU A 51 -13.36 19.50 5.07
CA LEU A 51 -12.78 19.63 3.71
C LEU A 51 -13.41 20.80 2.97
N SER A 52 -12.59 21.54 2.23
CA SER A 52 -13.11 22.54 1.29
C SER A 52 -13.87 21.87 0.14
N GLU A 53 -14.77 22.61 -0.51
CA GLU A 53 -15.46 22.11 -1.71
C GLU A 53 -14.49 21.76 -2.84
N SER A 54 -13.38 22.50 -2.97
CA SER A 54 -12.32 22.17 -3.94
C SER A 54 -11.59 20.87 -3.60
N GLU A 55 -11.33 20.59 -2.32
CA GLU A 55 -10.75 19.32 -1.89
C GLU A 55 -11.71 18.15 -2.15
N LYS A 56 -13.01 18.33 -1.88
CA LYS A 56 -14.04 17.34 -2.20
C LYS A 56 -14.10 17.06 -3.69
N GLN A 57 -14.11 18.09 -4.52
CA GLN A 57 -14.16 17.94 -5.97
C GLN A 57 -12.96 17.13 -6.50
N VAL A 58 -11.74 17.38 -5.99
CA VAL A 58 -10.57 16.58 -6.37
C VAL A 58 -10.73 15.11 -5.98
N LEU A 59 -11.29 14.83 -4.79
CA LEU A 59 -11.56 13.45 -4.35
C LEU A 59 -12.65 12.79 -5.19
N ASP A 60 -13.71 13.52 -5.55
CA ASP A 60 -14.78 13.03 -6.42
C ASP A 60 -14.26 12.73 -7.82
N ASP A 61 -13.37 13.55 -8.37
CA ASP A 61 -12.71 13.31 -9.65
C ASP A 61 -11.85 12.05 -9.63
N PHE A 62 -11.11 11.82 -8.54
CA PHE A 62 -10.36 10.57 -8.34
C PHE A 62 -11.28 9.35 -8.31
N ILE A 63 -12.40 9.44 -7.59
CA ILE A 63 -13.39 8.37 -7.51
C ILE A 63 -13.99 8.10 -8.88
N ALA A 64 -14.37 9.14 -9.62
CA ALA A 64 -14.92 9.01 -10.97
C ALA A 64 -13.96 8.28 -11.92
N ARG A 65 -12.68 8.69 -11.94
CA ARG A 65 -11.62 8.02 -12.71
C ARG A 65 -11.45 6.56 -12.29
N LYS A 66 -11.49 6.28 -10.97
CA LYS A 66 -11.34 4.91 -10.43
C LYS A 66 -12.50 4.01 -10.87
N ILE A 67 -13.74 4.50 -10.78
CA ILE A 67 -14.93 3.77 -11.24
C ILE A 67 -14.88 3.52 -12.75
N GLU A 68 -14.42 4.50 -13.53
CA GLU A 68 -14.27 4.33 -14.98
C GLU A 68 -13.29 3.22 -15.33
N LEU A 69 -12.12 3.19 -14.68
CA LEU A 69 -11.12 2.13 -14.89
C LEU A 69 -11.66 0.74 -14.50
N ILE A 70 -12.38 0.64 -13.37
CA ILE A 70 -13.04 -0.61 -12.95
C ILE A 70 -14.05 -1.06 -14.00
N ARG A 71 -14.87 -0.15 -14.54
CA ARG A 71 -15.85 -0.47 -15.60
C ARG A 71 -15.16 -1.02 -16.85
N LYS A 72 -14.07 -0.39 -17.28
CA LYS A 72 -13.29 -0.86 -18.44
C LYS A 72 -12.69 -2.24 -18.19
N GLN A 73 -12.16 -2.49 -16.98
CA GLN A 73 -11.63 -3.80 -16.62
C GLN A 73 -12.72 -4.88 -16.66
N GLN A 74 -13.89 -4.64 -16.06
CA GLN A 74 -15.00 -5.59 -16.07
C GLN A 74 -15.49 -5.95 -17.48
N ALA A 75 -15.46 -5.00 -18.41
CA ALA A 75 -15.84 -5.25 -19.80
C ALA A 75 -14.87 -6.20 -20.54
N LEU A 76 -13.59 -6.20 -20.15
CA LEU A 76 -12.53 -6.96 -20.82
C LEU A 76 -12.26 -8.33 -20.18
N VAL A 77 -12.62 -8.52 -18.90
CA VAL A 77 -12.41 -9.80 -18.18
C VAL A 77 -12.96 -11.01 -18.94
N PRO A 78 -14.21 -11.03 -19.44
CA PRO A 78 -14.74 -12.20 -20.14
C PRO A 78 -13.93 -12.59 -21.38
N GLY A 79 -13.47 -11.59 -22.14
CA GLY A 79 -12.66 -11.83 -23.34
C GLY A 79 -11.28 -12.38 -23.00
N ALA A 80 -10.61 -11.80 -22.00
CA ALA A 80 -9.34 -12.30 -21.52
C ALA A 80 -9.44 -13.72 -20.93
N ASP A 81 -10.52 -14.03 -20.19
CA ASP A 81 -10.78 -15.37 -19.63
C ASP A 81 -10.96 -16.42 -20.74
N THR A 82 -11.48 -16.03 -21.91
CA THR A 82 -11.58 -16.89 -23.09
C THR A 82 -10.28 -16.99 -23.91
N GLY A 83 -9.21 -16.31 -23.47
CA GLY A 83 -7.90 -16.33 -24.11
C GLY A 83 -7.71 -15.28 -25.21
N ASN A 84 -8.54 -14.24 -25.28
CA ASN A 84 -8.30 -13.11 -26.18
C ASN A 84 -7.03 -12.35 -25.76
N GLU A 85 -6.00 -12.39 -26.59
CA GLU A 85 -4.71 -11.74 -26.32
C GLU A 85 -4.80 -10.22 -26.27
N ASP A 86 -5.66 -9.60 -27.08
CA ASP A 86 -5.79 -8.15 -27.13
C ASP A 86 -6.53 -7.62 -25.90
N ASP A 87 -7.56 -8.33 -25.44
CA ASP A 87 -8.24 -8.01 -24.17
C ASP A 87 -7.29 -8.21 -22.99
N SER A 88 -6.45 -9.24 -23.02
CA SER A 88 -5.42 -9.49 -22.01
C SER A 88 -4.38 -8.37 -21.94
N LYS A 89 -3.91 -7.87 -23.09
CA LYS A 89 -2.98 -6.72 -23.15
C LYS A 89 -3.64 -5.45 -22.64
N GLN A 90 -4.89 -5.19 -23.02
CA GLN A 90 -5.64 -4.02 -22.54
C GLN A 90 -5.90 -4.08 -21.03
N LEU A 91 -6.18 -5.26 -20.47
CA LEU A 91 -6.30 -5.45 -19.03
C LEU A 91 -5.00 -5.12 -18.29
N ALA A 92 -3.85 -5.59 -18.81
CA ALA A 92 -2.55 -5.29 -18.21
C ALA A 92 -2.27 -3.78 -18.20
N GLU A 93 -2.66 -3.07 -19.25
CA GLU A 93 -2.53 -1.61 -19.32
C GLU A 93 -3.47 -0.90 -18.34
N LEU A 94 -4.74 -1.30 -18.27
CA LEU A 94 -5.68 -0.76 -17.29
C LEU A 94 -5.23 -1.01 -15.84
N GLN A 95 -4.59 -2.14 -15.57
CA GLN A 95 -4.00 -2.43 -14.26
C GLN A 95 -2.87 -1.44 -13.91
N ARG A 96 -2.00 -1.09 -14.88
CA ARG A 96 -0.97 -0.07 -14.66
C ARG A 96 -1.57 1.30 -14.40
N GLN A 97 -2.60 1.69 -15.17
CA GLN A 97 -3.30 2.96 -14.99
C GLN A 97 -3.99 3.02 -13.62
N MET A 98 -4.60 1.93 -13.16
CA MET A 98 -5.18 1.83 -11.83
C MET A 98 -4.11 2.01 -10.74
N GLN A 99 -2.96 1.33 -10.88
CA GLN A 99 -1.86 1.46 -9.92
C GLN A 99 -1.31 2.88 -9.86
N GLN A 100 -1.16 3.54 -11.02
CA GLN A 100 -0.74 4.94 -11.05
C GLN A 100 -1.75 5.85 -10.35
N LEU A 101 -3.04 5.68 -10.64
CA LEU A 101 -4.10 6.46 -10.00
C LEU A 101 -4.13 6.22 -8.49
N ASP A 102 -3.95 4.99 -8.03
CA ASP A 102 -3.88 4.66 -6.60
C ASP A 102 -2.71 5.37 -5.90
N ASN A 103 -1.56 5.51 -6.58
CA ASN A 103 -0.43 6.28 -6.06
C ASN A 103 -0.75 7.78 -5.97
N GLU A 104 -1.41 8.36 -6.98
CA GLU A 104 -1.87 9.75 -6.97
C GLU A 104 -2.84 10.02 -5.82
N ILE A 105 -3.81 9.13 -5.62
CA ILE A 105 -4.78 9.18 -4.53
C ILE A 105 -4.07 9.09 -3.18
N ASN A 106 -3.21 8.08 -2.99
CA ASN A 106 -2.51 7.89 -1.72
C ASN A 106 -1.64 9.10 -1.34
N ALA A 107 -1.00 9.74 -2.32
CA ALA A 107 -0.25 10.98 -2.10
C ALA A 107 -1.16 12.16 -1.68
N TYR A 108 -2.41 12.19 -2.14
CA TYR A 108 -3.38 13.22 -1.79
C TYR A 108 -4.04 13.00 -0.42
N LEU A 109 -4.14 11.75 0.02
CA LEU A 109 -4.82 11.27 1.24
C LEU A 109 -3.98 11.37 2.55
N ILE A 110 -2.97 12.25 2.60
CA ILE A 110 -2.09 12.41 3.76
C ILE A 110 -2.87 12.90 5.01
N ARG A 111 -3.89 13.74 4.81
CA ARG A 111 -4.77 14.24 5.89
C ARG A 111 -5.90 13.25 6.23
N GLY A 112 -6.26 13.16 7.51
CA GLY A 112 -7.31 12.26 7.99
C GLY A 112 -8.67 12.56 7.38
N GLU A 113 -9.06 13.84 7.33
CA GLU A 113 -10.37 14.25 6.82
C GLU A 113 -10.56 13.89 5.34
N ARG A 114 -9.47 13.93 4.54
CA ARG A 114 -9.49 13.53 3.13
C ARG A 114 -9.72 12.03 2.98
N ARG A 115 -9.08 11.22 3.84
CA ARG A 115 -9.28 9.76 3.84
C ARG A 115 -10.71 9.39 4.15
N ASP A 116 -11.25 9.98 5.21
CA ASP A 116 -12.59 9.64 5.69
C ASP A 116 -13.63 9.95 4.62
N TYR A 117 -13.57 11.15 4.02
CA TYR A 117 -14.44 11.51 2.89
C TYR A 117 -14.26 10.57 1.69
N TYR A 118 -13.01 10.33 1.27
CA TYR A 118 -12.71 9.52 0.09
C TYR A 118 -13.29 8.11 0.21
N TYR A 119 -13.12 7.45 1.36
CA TYR A 119 -13.60 6.08 1.52
C TYR A 119 -15.13 6.00 1.64
N ASP A 120 -15.79 6.97 2.28
CA ASP A 120 -17.26 7.05 2.32
C ASP A 120 -17.84 7.29 0.92
N ALA A 121 -17.31 8.28 0.19
CA ALA A 121 -17.74 8.60 -1.16
C ALA A 121 -17.45 7.46 -2.15
N LEU A 122 -16.29 6.79 -2.04
CA LEU A 122 -15.96 5.62 -2.85
C LEU A 122 -16.92 4.46 -2.57
N GLN A 123 -17.22 4.19 -1.29
CA GLN A 123 -18.17 3.14 -0.92
C GLN A 123 -19.56 3.41 -1.51
N LYS A 124 -20.02 4.67 -1.46
CA LYS A 124 -21.28 5.09 -2.08
C LYS A 124 -21.25 4.88 -3.59
N ALA A 125 -20.21 5.36 -4.28
CA ALA A 125 -20.06 5.20 -5.72
C ALA A 125 -20.01 3.71 -6.14
N MET A 126 -19.33 2.87 -5.37
CA MET A 126 -19.27 1.42 -5.61
C MET A 126 -20.61 0.72 -5.36
N LYS A 127 -21.46 1.25 -4.47
CA LYS A 127 -22.82 0.76 -4.27
C LYS A 127 -23.71 1.10 -5.45
N ASP A 128 -23.61 2.31 -5.98
CA ASP A 128 -24.37 2.76 -7.16
C ASP A 128 -23.89 2.11 -8.46
N PHE A 129 -22.66 1.59 -8.46
CA PHE A 129 -22.06 0.86 -9.58
C PHE A 129 -22.56 -0.59 -9.70
N ARG A 130 -23.01 -1.21 -8.60
CA ARG A 130 -23.55 -2.58 -8.57
C ARG A 130 -24.99 -2.63 -9.08
#